data_AF-A0A2E5Z7U5-F1
#
_entry.id   AF-A0A2E5Z7U5-F1
#
_cell.length_a   1.000
_cell.length_b   1.000
_cell.length_c   1.000
_cell.angle_alpha   90.00
_cell.angle_beta   90.00
_cell.angle_gamma   90.00
#
_symmetry.space_group_name_H-M   'P 1'
#
loop_
_entity.id
_entity.type
_entity.pdbx_description
1 polymer ?
#
loop_
_entity_poly.entity_id
_entity_poly.type
_entity_poly.pdbx_seq_one_letter_code
_entity_poly.pdbx_strand_id
1 'polypeptide(L)'
;MANKLQSPSPGTLVQARGRNWIVLPADEENVVRLRPVDGSDAETIGIFLPIEQDSISPSEYDWPNPEQAGNFQGGLLLRDAVRLTLRSGAGPFRSVGQLSSFVPRAYQYVPLIMALRQDPVRLLIADDVGVGKTIEAG
;
A
#
# COMPACT_ATOMS: atom_id res chain seq x y z
N MET A 1 -40.19 3.19 -14.39
CA MET A 1 -39.46 2.98 -13.12
C MET A 1 -37.97 3.06 -13.44
N ALA A 2 -37.29 4.12 -12.99
CA ALA A 2 -35.89 4.35 -13.31
C ALA A 2 -35.04 3.28 -12.59
N ASN A 3 -34.27 2.51 -13.36
CA ASN A 3 -33.36 1.51 -12.84
C ASN A 3 -32.30 2.24 -12.01
N LYS A 4 -32.28 2.00 -10.69
CA LYS A 4 -31.34 2.65 -9.79
C LYS A 4 -29.94 2.16 -10.18
N LEU A 5 -29.11 3.06 -10.73
CA LEU A 5 -27.71 2.80 -11.05
C LEU A 5 -27.04 2.20 -9.82
N GLN A 6 -26.74 0.91 -9.85
CA GLN A 6 -26.16 0.23 -8.70
C GLN A 6 -24.65 0.44 -8.75
N SER A 7 -24.17 1.43 -8.00
CA SER A 7 -22.74 1.70 -7.89
C SER A 7 -22.03 0.49 -7.28
N PRO A 8 -20.88 0.05 -7.84
CA PRO A 8 -20.11 -1.05 -7.28
C PRO A 8 -19.55 -0.65 -5.89
N SER A 9 -19.40 -1.61 -5.00
CA SER A 9 -18.94 -1.35 -3.63
C SER A 9 -17.44 -1.06 -3.58
N PRO A 10 -16.99 -0.13 -2.73
CA PRO A 10 -15.56 0.13 -2.53
C PRO A 10 -14.79 -1.15 -2.17
N GLY A 11 -13.57 -1.29 -2.72
CA GLY A 11 -12.70 -2.44 -2.54
C GLY A 11 -12.98 -3.60 -3.50
N THR A 12 -14.05 -3.55 -4.30
CA THR A 12 -14.30 -4.57 -5.32
C THR A 12 -13.48 -4.34 -6.59
N LEU A 13 -13.30 -5.42 -7.35
CA LEU A 13 -12.68 -5.39 -8.67
C LEU A 13 -13.74 -5.21 -9.74
N VAL A 14 -13.47 -4.31 -10.67
CA VAL A 14 -14.31 -4.08 -11.84
C VAL A 14 -13.44 -3.98 -13.09
N GLN A 15 -13.99 -4.41 -14.22
CA GLN A 15 -13.40 -4.20 -15.52
C GLN A 15 -14.06 -2.99 -16.18
N ALA A 16 -13.23 -2.07 -16.65
CA ALA A 16 -13.68 -0.91 -17.40
C ALA A 16 -12.61 -0.47 -18.38
N ARG A 17 -12.99 -0.01 -19.58
CA ARG A 17 -12.06 0.47 -20.62
C ARG A 17 -10.92 -0.52 -20.92
N GLY A 18 -11.21 -1.83 -20.91
CA GLY A 18 -10.27 -2.89 -21.27
C GLY A 18 -9.22 -3.25 -20.21
N ARG A 19 -9.36 -2.79 -18.96
CA ARG A 19 -8.46 -3.18 -17.85
C ARG A 19 -9.21 -3.38 -16.54
N ASN A 20 -8.56 -4.03 -15.58
CA ASN A 20 -9.10 -4.27 -14.24
C ASN A 20 -8.75 -3.11 -13.31
N TRP A 21 -9.70 -2.79 -12.43
CA TRP A 21 -9.65 -1.65 -11.52
C TRP A 21 -10.17 -2.04 -10.15
N ILE A 22 -9.67 -1.36 -9.12
CA ILE A 22 -10.22 -1.39 -7.77
C ILE A 22 -11.12 -0.17 -7.58
N VAL A 23 -12.33 -0.39 -7.08
CA VAL A 23 -13.26 0.67 -6.72
C VAL A 23 -12.79 1.37 -5.44
N LEU A 24 -12.63 2.69 -5.51
CA LEU A 24 -12.28 3.51 -4.36
C LEU A 24 -13.55 4.13 -3.74
N PRO A 25 -13.49 4.55 -2.46
CA PRO A 25 -14.48 5.46 -1.91
C PRO A 25 -14.61 6.72 -2.77
N ALA A 26 -15.85 7.08 -3.11
CA ALA A 26 -16.18 8.26 -3.88
C ALA A 26 -17.08 9.17 -3.04
N ASP A 27 -16.79 10.47 -3.06
CA ASP A 27 -17.56 11.50 -2.36
C ASP A 27 -18.63 12.14 -3.27
N GLU A 28 -18.58 11.86 -4.57
CA GLU A 28 -19.45 12.45 -5.59
C GLU A 28 -20.53 11.47 -6.05
N GLU A 29 -21.77 11.97 -6.15
CA GLU A 29 -22.91 11.18 -6.59
C GLU A 29 -22.80 10.83 -8.08
N ASN A 30 -23.09 9.58 -8.43
CA ASN A 30 -23.00 9.04 -9.80
C ASN A 30 -21.58 8.96 -10.39
N VAL A 31 -20.52 9.19 -9.60
CA VAL A 31 -19.13 9.00 -10.01
C VAL A 31 -18.54 7.78 -9.31
N VAL A 32 -17.94 6.87 -10.08
CA VAL A 32 -17.15 5.76 -9.55
C VAL A 32 -15.68 6.09 -9.69
N ARG A 33 -14.96 6.11 -8.57
CA ARG A 33 -13.51 6.30 -8.55
C ARG A 33 -12.82 4.94 -8.68
N LEU A 34 -11.87 4.85 -9.60
CA LEU A 34 -11.19 3.62 -9.97
C LEU A 34 -9.69 3.82 -9.94
N ARG A 35 -8.97 2.87 -9.34
CA ARG A 35 -7.50 2.81 -9.38
C ARG A 35 -7.06 1.53 -10.08
N PRO A 36 -6.04 1.56 -10.95
CA PRO A 36 -5.53 0.34 -11.57
C PRO A 36 -5.02 -0.64 -10.51
N VAL A 37 -5.14 -1.94 -10.77
CA VAL A 37 -4.66 -2.97 -9.83
C VAL A 37 -3.13 -3.01 -9.76
N ASP A 38 -2.49 -2.76 -10.89
CA ASP A 38 -1.04 -2.81 -11.12
C ASP A 38 -0.35 -1.44 -11.12
N GLY A 39 -1.13 -0.35 -11.07
CA GLY A 39 -0.63 1.02 -11.18
C GLY A 39 -0.61 1.79 -9.87
N SER A 40 -0.26 3.06 -9.95
CA SER A 40 -0.17 3.96 -8.79
C SER A 40 -1.47 4.73 -8.55
N ASP A 41 -1.58 5.33 -7.36
CA ASP A 41 -2.71 6.23 -7.03
C ASP A 41 -2.80 7.45 -7.98
N ALA A 42 -1.69 7.83 -8.62
CA ALA A 42 -1.65 8.93 -9.60
C ALA A 42 -2.46 8.63 -10.88
N GLU A 43 -2.76 7.36 -11.14
CA GLU A 43 -3.53 6.90 -12.30
C GLU A 43 -5.01 6.67 -11.97
N THR A 44 -5.47 7.21 -10.82
CA THR A 44 -6.88 7.15 -10.44
C THR A 44 -7.74 7.92 -11.44
N ILE A 45 -8.85 7.31 -11.86
CA ILE A 45 -9.84 7.96 -12.72
C ILE A 45 -11.21 7.98 -12.06
N GLY A 46 -12.07 8.90 -12.52
CA GLY A 46 -13.51 8.89 -12.23
C GLY A 46 -14.29 8.52 -13.47
N ILE A 47 -15.25 7.60 -13.35
CA ILE A 47 -16.24 7.29 -14.39
C ILE A 47 -17.59 7.85 -13.95
N PHE A 48 -18.17 8.71 -14.78
CA PHE A 48 -19.50 9.26 -14.55
C PHE A 48 -20.54 8.28 -15.11
N LEU A 49 -21.25 7.59 -14.21
CA LEU A 49 -22.16 6.49 -14.55
C LEU A 49 -23.28 6.87 -15.52
N PRO A 50 -23.90 8.08 -15.48
CA PRO A 50 -25.00 8.41 -16.37
C PRO A 50 -24.62 8.47 -17.85
N ILE A 51 -23.32 8.54 -18.17
CA ILE A 51 -22.81 8.52 -19.55
C ILE A 51 -22.20 7.17 -19.88
N GLU A 52 -21.45 6.57 -18.95
CA GLU A 52 -20.66 5.36 -19.18
C GLU A 52 -21.20 4.14 -18.40
N GLN A 53 -22.53 4.05 -18.22
CA GLN A 53 -23.17 3.03 -17.36
C GLN A 53 -22.78 1.60 -17.70
N ASP A 54 -22.76 1.25 -18.99
CA ASP A 54 -22.48 -0.10 -19.48
C ASP A 54 -20.97 -0.40 -19.59
N SER A 55 -20.11 0.56 -19.21
CA SER A 55 -18.66 0.42 -19.33
C SER A 55 -18.01 -0.33 -18.16
N ILE A 56 -18.74 -0.49 -17.05
CA ILE A 56 -18.23 -1.11 -15.82
C ILE A 56 -18.91 -2.45 -15.62
N SER A 57 -18.13 -3.53 -15.63
CA SER A 57 -18.59 -4.87 -15.26
C SER A 57 -17.83 -5.39 -14.05
N PRO A 58 -18.42 -6.25 -13.21
CA PRO A 58 -17.68 -6.96 -12.17
C PRO A 58 -16.48 -7.73 -12.74
N SER A 59 -15.39 -7.80 -11.98
CA SER A 59 -14.20 -8.57 -12.34
C SER A 59 -13.72 -9.36 -11.12
N GLU A 60 -13.21 -10.57 -11.36
CA GLU A 60 -12.60 -11.40 -10.34
C GLU A 60 -11.30 -11.98 -10.91
N TYR A 61 -10.35 -12.29 -10.03
CA TYR A 61 -9.17 -13.08 -10.42
C TYR A 61 -9.50 -14.56 -10.27
N ASP A 62 -9.15 -15.33 -11.29
CA ASP A 62 -9.27 -16.78 -11.23
C ASP A 62 -8.40 -17.34 -10.09
N TRP A 63 -8.87 -18.42 -9.50
CA TRP A 63 -8.09 -19.17 -8.53
C TRP A 63 -6.82 -19.74 -9.19
N PRO A 64 -5.69 -19.77 -8.47
CA PRO A 64 -4.48 -20.38 -8.99
C PRO A 64 -4.74 -21.88 -9.27
N ASN A 65 -4.37 -22.33 -10.45
CA ASN A 65 -4.49 -23.74 -10.83
C ASN A 65 -3.25 -24.51 -10.33
N PRO A 66 -3.39 -25.52 -9.45
CA PRO A 66 -2.27 -26.30 -8.93
C PRO A 66 -1.46 -27.02 -10.02
N GLU A 67 -2.11 -27.40 -11.14
CA GLU A 67 -1.47 -28.06 -12.27
C GLU A 67 -0.65 -27.10 -13.14
N GLN A 68 -0.83 -25.80 -12.98
CA GLN A 68 -0.07 -24.77 -13.69
C GLN A 68 1.00 -24.19 -12.77
N ALA A 69 2.11 -24.93 -12.63
CA ALA A 69 3.27 -24.43 -11.91
C ALA A 69 3.83 -23.16 -12.60
N GLY A 70 4.09 -22.12 -11.81
CA GLY A 70 4.69 -20.88 -12.31
C GLY A 70 6.12 -21.06 -12.84
N ASN A 71 6.65 -20.03 -13.51
CA ASN A 71 8.01 -20.05 -14.05
C ASN A 71 9.06 -20.05 -12.93
N PHE A 72 9.97 -21.04 -12.95
CA PHE A 72 11.10 -21.14 -12.03
C PHE A 72 11.95 -19.85 -11.97
N GLN A 73 12.25 -19.24 -13.12
CA GLN A 73 13.02 -18.00 -13.18
C GLN A 73 12.26 -16.83 -12.53
N GLY A 74 10.94 -16.77 -12.74
CA GLY A 74 10.08 -15.79 -12.07
C GLY A 74 10.04 -16.00 -10.55
N GLY A 75 10.02 -17.26 -10.10
CA GLY A 75 10.11 -17.60 -8.68
C GLY A 75 11.44 -17.15 -8.04
N LEU A 76 12.57 -17.36 -8.72
CA LEU A 76 13.87 -16.87 -8.27
C LEU A 76 13.91 -15.34 -8.20
N LEU A 77 13.40 -14.66 -9.24
CA LEU A 77 13.35 -13.19 -9.27
C LEU A 77 12.48 -12.65 -8.12
N LEU A 78 11.30 -13.23 -7.89
CA LEU A 78 10.43 -12.85 -6.78
C LEU A 78 11.13 -13.05 -5.43
N ARG A 79 11.78 -14.22 -5.23
CA ARG A 79 12.54 -14.51 -4.02
C ARG A 79 13.62 -13.44 -3.77
N ASP A 80 14.38 -13.09 -4.80
CA ASP A 80 15.48 -12.14 -4.69
C ASP A 80 14.96 -10.71 -4.47
N ALA A 81 13.90 -10.30 -5.16
CA ALA A 81 13.21 -9.04 -4.94
C ALA A 81 12.67 -8.92 -3.50
N VAL A 82 12.00 -9.97 -2.99
CA VAL A 82 11.50 -10.01 -1.62
C VAL A 82 12.64 -9.90 -0.62
N ARG A 83 13.77 -10.59 -0.82
CA ARG A 83 14.95 -10.46 0.05
C ARG A 83 15.52 -9.04 0.05
N LEU A 84 15.57 -8.39 -1.11
CA LEU A 84 16.01 -6.99 -1.23
C LEU A 84 15.07 -6.03 -0.49
N THR A 85 13.75 -6.16 -0.70
CA THR A 85 12.73 -5.33 -0.05
C THR A 85 12.63 -5.57 1.46
N LEU A 86 12.80 -6.81 1.91
CA LEU A 86 12.81 -7.12 3.34
C LEU A 86 14.09 -6.65 4.04
N ARG A 87 15.19 -6.48 3.31
CA ARG A 87 16.42 -5.88 3.88
C ARG A 87 16.20 -4.45 4.36
N SER A 88 15.25 -3.71 3.76
CA SER A 88 14.84 -2.38 4.24
C SER A 88 13.88 -2.40 5.43
N GLY A 89 13.16 -3.50 5.67
CA GLY A 89 12.16 -3.61 6.75
C GLY A 89 12.63 -4.38 7.99
N ALA A 90 13.72 -5.15 7.89
CA ALA A 90 14.23 -6.02 8.96
C ALA A 90 15.22 -5.29 9.91
N GLY A 91 14.99 -4.01 10.17
CA GLY A 91 15.59 -3.36 11.35
C GLY A 91 15.01 -3.97 12.65
N PRO A 92 15.62 -3.71 13.82
CA PRO A 92 15.17 -4.26 15.11
C PRO A 92 13.73 -3.86 15.52
N PHE A 93 13.02 -3.08 14.70
CA PHE A 93 11.72 -2.50 14.98
C PHE A 93 10.72 -2.85 13.87
N ARG A 94 9.79 -3.77 14.15
CA ARG A 94 8.66 -4.05 13.25
C ARG A 94 7.78 -2.82 13.01
N SER A 95 7.76 -1.87 13.95
CA SER A 95 7.00 -0.61 13.87
C SER A 95 7.51 0.33 12.76
N VAL A 96 8.78 0.23 12.35
CA VAL A 96 9.36 1.10 11.31
C VAL A 96 8.73 0.84 9.94
N GLY A 97 8.26 -0.39 9.67
CA GLY A 97 7.53 -0.72 8.45
C GLY A 97 6.18 0.00 8.31
N GLN A 98 5.65 0.61 9.38
CA GLN A 98 4.44 1.44 9.36
C GLN A 98 4.73 2.95 9.24
N LEU A 99 5.99 3.37 9.27
CA LEU A 99 6.39 4.76 9.05
C LEU A 99 6.38 5.05 7.54
N SER A 100 5.19 5.22 6.96
CA SER A 100 5.02 5.52 5.54
C SER A 100 5.58 6.89 5.12
N SER A 101 5.78 7.80 6.09
CA SER A 101 6.14 9.20 5.84
C SER A 101 7.64 9.48 5.74
N PHE A 102 8.53 8.62 6.26
CA PHE A 102 9.98 8.83 6.19
C PHE A 102 10.76 7.57 6.60
N VAL A 103 12.03 7.49 6.18
CA VAL A 103 12.95 6.38 6.53
C VAL A 103 14.03 6.91 7.49
N PRO A 104 14.06 6.46 8.76
CA PRO A 104 15.08 6.90 9.71
C PRO A 104 16.50 6.52 9.28
N ARG A 105 17.47 7.39 9.56
CA ARG A 105 18.90 7.13 9.30
C ARG A 105 19.46 6.18 10.36
N ALA A 106 20.54 5.46 10.01
CA ALA A 106 21.13 4.44 10.88
C ALA A 106 21.49 4.94 12.30
N TYR A 107 21.95 6.20 12.42
CA TYR A 107 22.31 6.79 13.72
C TYR A 107 21.09 7.06 14.62
N GLN A 108 19.89 7.29 14.05
CA GLN A 108 18.66 7.57 14.82
C GLN A 108 18.13 6.34 15.58
N TYR A 109 18.60 5.14 15.21
CA TYR A 109 18.24 3.91 15.93
C TYR A 109 19.06 3.71 17.22
N VAL A 110 20.20 4.38 17.36
CA VAL A 110 21.09 4.18 18.51
C VAL A 110 20.41 4.60 19.82
N PRO A 111 19.79 5.80 19.94
CA PRO A 111 19.08 6.19 21.15
C PRO A 111 17.90 5.27 21.48
N LEU A 112 17.15 4.84 20.46
CA LEU A 112 16.00 3.95 20.62
C LEU A 112 16.41 2.58 21.20
N ILE A 113 17.51 1.99 20.70
CA ILE A 113 18.06 0.73 21.23
C ILE A 113 18.57 0.91 22.66
N MET A 114 19.21 2.05 22.97
CA MET A 114 19.68 2.36 24.32
C MET A 114 18.53 2.49 25.31
N ALA A 115 17.42 3.13 24.91
CA ALA A 115 16.23 3.31 25.72
C ALA A 115 15.57 1.98 26.09
N LEU A 116 15.34 1.09 25.10
CA LEU A 116 14.68 -0.21 25.33
C LEU A 116 15.45 -1.18 26.22
N ARG A 117 16.74 -0.92 26.46
CA ARG A 117 17.57 -1.70 27.37
C ARG A 117 17.50 -1.24 28.82
N GLN A 118 16.75 -0.17 29.12
CA GLN A 118 16.61 0.39 30.45
C GLN A 118 15.17 0.22 30.97
N ASP A 119 15.04 -0.14 32.24
CA ASP A 119 13.76 -0.08 32.97
C ASP A 119 14.02 0.45 34.40
N PRO A 120 13.62 1.69 34.73
CA PRO A 120 12.92 2.66 33.88
C PRO A 120 13.87 3.36 32.89
N VAL A 121 13.34 3.78 31.75
CA VAL A 121 14.08 4.52 30.70
C VAL A 121 14.49 5.91 31.20
N ARG A 122 15.81 6.18 31.25
CA ARG A 122 16.39 7.49 31.60
C ARG A 122 17.52 7.83 30.63
N LEU A 123 17.18 8.46 29.51
CA LEU A 123 18.11 8.81 28.44
C LEU A 123 18.00 10.31 28.09
N LEU A 124 19.14 11.00 28.03
CA LEU A 124 19.25 12.36 27.51
C LEU A 124 19.84 12.31 26.10
N ILE A 125 19.07 12.73 25.10
CA ILE A 125 19.51 12.81 23.71
C ILE A 125 19.89 14.26 23.41
N ALA A 126 21.17 14.52 23.15
CA ALA A 126 21.74 15.85 22.94
C ALA A 126 22.42 16.01 21.57
N ASP A 127 21.91 15.33 20.54
CA ASP A 127 22.41 15.46 19.17
C ASP A 127 22.17 16.88 18.59
N ASP A 128 22.84 17.22 17.49
CA ASP A 128 22.75 18.53 16.85
C ASP A 128 21.32 18.91 16.40
N VAL A 129 21.08 20.22 16.21
CA VAL A 129 19.78 20.75 15.78
C VAL A 129 19.46 20.30 14.34
N GLY A 130 18.25 19.81 14.08
CA GLY A 130 17.83 19.33 12.75
C GLY A 130 18.09 17.85 12.46
N VAL A 131 18.66 17.09 13.41
CA VAL A 131 19.00 15.66 13.25
C VAL A 131 17.82 14.71 13.52
N GLY A 132 16.68 15.24 13.98
CA GLY A 132 15.43 14.48 14.13
C GLY A 132 15.10 14.00 15.55
N LYS A 133 15.50 14.73 16.60
CA LYS A 133 15.16 14.41 18.00
C LYS A 133 13.66 14.17 18.26
N THR A 134 12.77 14.81 17.49
CA THR A 134 11.31 14.61 17.59
C THR A 134 10.83 13.27 17.01
N ILE A 135 11.56 12.70 16.05
CA ILE A 135 11.32 11.36 15.50
C ILE A 135 11.77 10.27 16.47
N GLU A 136 12.79 10.54 17.29
CA GLU A 136 13.39 9.58 18.22
C GLU A 136 12.67 9.46 19.56
N ALA A 137 11.87 10.47 19.94
CA ALA A 137 11.12 10.51 21.20
C ALA A 137 9.65 10.06 21.08
N GLY A 138 9.17 9.84 19.85
CA GLY A 138 7.78 9.45 19.53
C GLY A 138 7.57 7.94 19.41
#